data_AF-A0A968Q0T4-F1
#
_entry.id   AF-A0A968Q0T4-F1
#
_cell.length_a   1.000
_cell.length_b   1.000
_cell.length_c   1.000
_cell.angle_alpha   90.00
_cell.angle_beta   90.00
_cell.angle_gamma   90.00
#
_symmetry.space_group_name_H-M   'P 1'
#
loop_
_entity.id
_entity.type
_entity.pdbx_description
1 polymer ?
#
loop_
_entity_poly.entity_id
_entity_poly.type
_entity_poly.pdbx_seq_one_letter_code
_entity_poly.pdbx_strand_id
1 'polypeptide(L)'
;MRLRQSRSEVSKITDKDLTLKDLSPPVIFLASLVTVLLGVIYADLQVKDEEKLRLNEILDRFIPRESDVRQLTHLMIKGVKQREIYTDSAQWQVLISPLSDVERLLLIGLGYEMSAADGHIEIHEQEYLEQVANFLNIESRYLHVFAMSFGDRGNIDLTALNEVRYLLDPARFHQLEPVFCERGKSIVKGSPITTRYLFDLTRGFTISV
;
A
#
# COMPACT_ATOMS: atom_id res chain seq x y z
N MET A 1 20.56 9.09 -10.28
CA MET A 1 19.70 9.22 -11.48
C MET A 1 18.22 9.07 -11.12
N ARG A 2 17.83 7.99 -10.43
CA ARG A 2 16.43 7.66 -10.04
C ARG A 2 15.68 8.78 -9.31
N LEU A 3 16.23 9.33 -8.23
CA LEU A 3 15.60 10.44 -7.47
C LEU A 3 15.32 11.70 -8.30
N ARG A 4 16.11 12.00 -9.34
CA ARG A 4 15.86 13.16 -10.22
C ARG A 4 14.67 12.93 -11.15
N GLN A 5 14.46 11.69 -11.58
CA GLN A 5 13.31 11.31 -12.40
C GLN A 5 12.05 11.28 -11.54
N SER A 6 12.11 10.69 -10.34
CA SER A 6 10.98 10.73 -9.39
C SER A 6 10.63 12.17 -9.00
N ARG A 7 11.60 13.09 -8.89
CA ARG A 7 11.32 14.52 -8.73
C ARG A 7 10.44 15.07 -9.83
N SER A 8 10.83 14.85 -11.09
CA SER A 8 10.07 15.32 -12.24
C SER A 8 8.63 14.83 -12.19
N GLU A 9 8.40 13.56 -11.85
CA GLU A 9 7.04 13.01 -11.79
C GLU A 9 6.23 13.55 -10.61
N VAL A 10 6.81 13.64 -9.40
CA VAL A 10 6.09 14.20 -8.25
C VAL A 10 5.80 15.71 -8.47
N SER A 11 6.71 16.45 -9.11
CA SER A 11 6.45 17.85 -9.51
C SER A 11 5.27 17.96 -10.49
N LYS A 12 5.20 17.09 -11.52
CA LYS A 12 4.07 17.06 -12.47
C LYS A 12 2.76 16.69 -11.81
N ILE A 13 2.79 15.72 -10.90
CA ILE A 13 1.62 15.26 -10.14
C ILE A 13 1.11 16.38 -9.24
N THR A 14 2.00 17.10 -8.56
CA THR A 14 1.60 18.13 -7.59
C THR A 14 1.40 19.52 -8.20
N ASP A 15 1.75 19.70 -9.48
CA ASP A 15 1.84 21.00 -10.16
C ASP A 15 2.68 22.02 -9.38
N LYS A 16 3.73 21.53 -8.71
CA LYS A 16 4.69 22.32 -7.93
C LYS A 16 6.10 22.06 -8.43
N ASP A 17 6.92 23.10 -8.51
CA ASP A 17 8.35 22.94 -8.79
C ASP A 17 9.09 22.49 -7.53
N LEU A 18 9.03 21.19 -7.25
CA LEU A 18 9.72 20.58 -6.12
C LEU A 18 11.22 20.50 -6.36
N THR A 19 12.00 20.89 -5.36
CA THR A 19 13.44 20.68 -5.33
C THR A 19 13.77 19.27 -4.84
N LEU A 20 15.03 18.85 -4.97
CA LEU A 20 15.47 17.56 -4.41
C LEU A 20 15.37 17.51 -2.88
N LYS A 21 15.34 18.67 -2.20
CA LYS A 21 15.17 18.73 -0.73
C LYS A 21 13.73 18.44 -0.32
N ASP A 22 12.78 18.67 -1.23
CA ASP A 22 11.35 18.45 -0.99
C ASP A 22 10.94 16.98 -1.21
N LEU A 23 11.84 16.14 -1.73
CA LEU A 23 11.64 14.70 -1.93
C LEU A 23 12.28 13.88 -0.83
N SER A 24 11.65 13.94 0.33
CA SER A 24 11.93 12.96 1.38
C SER A 24 11.37 11.58 0.98
N PRO A 25 11.92 10.48 1.52
CA PRO A 25 11.37 9.14 1.30
C PRO A 25 9.86 9.05 1.58
N PRO A 26 9.30 9.67 2.65
CA PRO A 26 7.86 9.75 2.87
C PRO A 26 7.07 10.38 1.73
N VAL A 27 7.58 11.43 1.08
CA VAL A 27 6.89 12.10 -0.04
C VAL A 27 6.81 11.19 -1.26
N ILE A 28 7.89 10.46 -1.56
CA ILE A 28 7.91 9.49 -2.66
C ILE A 28 6.94 8.34 -2.36
N PHE A 29 7.01 7.80 -1.15
CA PHE A 29 6.12 6.74 -0.72
C PHE A 29 4.65 7.16 -0.79
N LEU A 30 4.31 8.38 -0.32
CA LEU A 30 2.95 8.91 -0.40
C LEU A 30 2.49 9.10 -1.84
N ALA A 31 3.34 9.60 -2.73
CA ALA A 31 2.99 9.71 -4.15
C ALA A 31 2.67 8.33 -4.73
N SER A 32 3.53 7.33 -4.48
CA SER A 32 3.29 5.96 -4.93
C SER A 32 2.03 5.35 -4.31
N LEU A 33 1.77 5.58 -3.02
CA LEU A 33 0.58 5.10 -2.32
C LEU A 33 -0.68 5.69 -2.92
N VAL A 34 -0.74 7.01 -3.11
CA VAL A 34 -1.87 7.68 -3.76
C VAL A 34 -2.12 7.09 -5.15
N THR A 35 -1.06 6.81 -5.92
CA THR A 35 -1.20 6.18 -7.24
C THR A 35 -1.78 4.76 -7.15
N VAL A 36 -1.34 3.93 -6.19
CA VAL A 36 -1.88 2.55 -6.04
C VAL A 36 -3.34 2.62 -5.66
N LEU A 37 -3.65 3.39 -4.61
CA LEU A 37 -5.01 3.43 -4.05
C LEU A 37 -6.01 4.02 -5.05
N LEU A 38 -5.63 5.05 -5.81
CA LEU A 38 -6.51 5.55 -6.87
C LEU A 38 -6.67 4.53 -7.99
N GLY A 39 -5.62 3.80 -8.37
CA GLY A 39 -5.79 2.77 -9.38
C GLY A 39 -6.70 1.62 -8.96
N VAL A 40 -6.72 1.25 -7.67
CA VAL A 40 -7.72 0.34 -7.10
C VAL A 40 -9.13 0.91 -7.28
N ILE A 41 -9.35 2.13 -6.81
CA ILE A 41 -10.66 2.82 -6.82
C ILE A 41 -11.21 3.04 -8.24
N TYR A 42 -10.34 3.17 -9.24
CA TYR A 42 -10.74 3.37 -10.63
C TYR A 42 -10.63 2.09 -11.47
N ALA A 43 -10.35 0.93 -10.86
CA ALA A 43 -10.14 -0.32 -11.59
C ALA A 43 -11.40 -0.79 -12.35
N ASP A 44 -12.58 -0.59 -11.78
CA ASP A 44 -13.88 -0.95 -12.33
C ASP A 44 -14.64 0.24 -12.97
N LEU A 45 -14.02 1.43 -12.96
CA LEU A 45 -14.58 2.72 -13.38
C LEU A 45 -15.79 3.21 -12.54
N GLN A 46 -16.09 2.60 -11.40
CA GLN A 46 -17.22 2.95 -10.53
C GLN A 46 -16.76 3.33 -9.12
N VAL A 47 -16.49 4.62 -8.91
CA VAL A 47 -16.08 5.10 -7.59
C VAL A 47 -17.27 5.19 -6.62
N LYS A 48 -17.24 4.36 -5.58
CA LYS A 48 -18.19 4.33 -4.47
C LYS A 48 -17.77 5.29 -3.35
N ASP A 49 -18.71 5.69 -2.49
CA ASP A 49 -18.40 6.61 -1.39
C ASP A 49 -17.61 5.93 -0.27
N GLU A 50 -17.83 4.64 -0.05
CA GLU A 50 -17.09 3.79 0.88
C GLU A 50 -15.59 3.76 0.53
N GLU A 51 -15.27 3.69 -0.76
CA GLU A 51 -13.89 3.72 -1.23
C GLU A 51 -13.23 5.07 -0.95
N LYS A 52 -13.94 6.19 -1.16
CA LYS A 52 -13.40 7.52 -0.82
C LYS A 52 -13.16 7.65 0.68
N LEU A 53 -14.03 7.10 1.52
CA LEU A 53 -13.84 7.07 2.96
C LEU A 53 -12.61 6.23 3.31
N ARG A 54 -12.50 5.03 2.74
CA ARG A 54 -11.37 4.12 2.95
C ARG A 54 -10.05 4.74 2.52
N LEU A 55 -9.99 5.39 1.37
CA LEU A 55 -8.82 6.14 0.90
C LEU A 55 -8.34 7.14 1.96
N ASN A 56 -9.27 7.93 2.52
CA ASN A 56 -8.93 8.92 3.55
C ASN A 56 -8.45 8.24 4.84
N GLU A 57 -9.08 7.16 5.28
CA GLU A 57 -8.63 6.39 6.45
C GLU A 57 -7.21 5.86 6.28
N ILE A 58 -6.90 5.30 5.09
CA ILE A 58 -5.56 4.79 4.80
C ILE A 58 -4.54 5.93 4.81
N LEU A 59 -4.83 7.03 4.12
CA LEU A 59 -3.90 8.17 4.03
C LEU A 59 -3.71 8.89 5.38
N ASP A 60 -4.74 8.98 6.21
CA ASP A 60 -4.66 9.56 7.56
C ASP A 60 -3.81 8.73 8.53
N ARG A 61 -3.55 7.46 8.18
CA ARG A 61 -2.52 6.68 8.87
C ARG A 61 -1.12 7.24 8.59
N PHE A 62 -0.84 7.83 7.43
CA PHE A 62 0.53 8.27 7.11
C PHE A 62 0.75 9.78 7.23
N ILE A 63 -0.33 10.56 7.33
CA ILE A 63 -0.29 12.01 7.25
C ILE A 63 -0.75 12.64 8.57
N PRO A 64 0.09 13.42 9.26
CA PRO A 64 -0.34 14.20 10.41
C PRO A 64 -1.44 15.20 10.02
N ARG A 65 -2.48 15.33 10.88
CA ARG A 65 -3.70 16.11 10.60
C ARG A 65 -3.44 17.58 10.21
N GLU A 66 -2.41 18.19 10.75
CA GLU A 66 -2.02 19.57 10.44
C GLU A 66 -0.57 19.61 9.96
N SER A 67 -0.35 19.24 8.69
CA SER A 67 0.98 19.24 8.07
C SER A 67 0.94 19.72 6.63
N ASP A 68 2.02 20.33 6.17
CA ASP A 68 2.23 20.68 4.75
C ASP A 68 2.14 19.43 3.85
N VAL A 69 2.46 18.27 4.41
CA VAL A 69 2.32 16.95 3.76
C VAL A 69 0.87 16.68 3.40
N ARG A 70 -0.12 17.05 4.24
CA ARG A 70 -1.55 16.87 3.92
C ARG A 70 -1.98 17.68 2.71
N GLN A 71 -1.53 18.93 2.62
CA GLN A 71 -1.81 19.77 1.45
C GLN A 71 -1.14 19.17 0.20
N LEU A 72 0.08 18.67 0.33
CA LEU A 72 0.80 18.01 -0.75
C LEU A 72 0.09 16.75 -1.22
N THR A 73 -0.41 15.90 -0.32
CA THR A 73 -1.19 14.70 -0.66
C THR A 73 -2.48 15.06 -1.39
N HIS A 74 -3.17 16.13 -1.00
CA HIS A 74 -4.35 16.58 -1.75
C HIS A 74 -4.02 16.93 -3.20
N LEU A 75 -2.88 17.60 -3.43
CA LEU A 75 -2.39 17.87 -4.78
C LEU A 75 -2.02 16.58 -5.52
N MET A 76 -1.41 15.61 -4.83
CA MET A 76 -1.11 14.30 -5.41
C MET A 76 -2.38 13.58 -5.86
N ILE A 77 -3.42 13.51 -5.02
CA ILE A 77 -4.69 12.88 -5.36
C ILE A 77 -5.28 13.53 -6.62
N LYS A 78 -5.30 14.86 -6.64
CA LYS A 78 -5.81 15.62 -7.79
C LYS A 78 -5.03 15.31 -9.06
N GLY A 79 -3.70 15.41 -9.02
CA GLY A 79 -2.87 15.24 -10.21
C GLY A 79 -2.81 13.81 -10.71
N VAL A 80 -2.74 12.83 -9.81
CA VAL A 80 -2.80 11.40 -10.16
C VAL A 80 -4.10 11.09 -10.87
N LYS A 81 -5.23 11.58 -10.34
CA LYS A 81 -6.54 11.42 -10.97
C LYS A 81 -6.61 12.09 -12.34
N GLN A 82 -6.25 13.37 -12.42
CA GLN A 82 -6.38 14.16 -13.65
C GLN A 82 -5.51 13.64 -14.81
N ARG A 83 -4.39 13.02 -14.49
CA ARG A 83 -3.42 12.49 -15.46
C ARG A 83 -3.50 10.98 -15.61
N GLU A 84 -4.40 10.32 -14.88
CA GLU A 84 -4.59 8.86 -14.86
C GLU A 84 -3.28 8.08 -14.69
N ILE A 85 -2.38 8.60 -13.85
CA ILE A 85 -1.01 8.07 -13.65
C ILE A 85 -1.03 6.57 -13.31
N TYR A 86 -2.08 6.13 -12.63
CA TYR A 86 -2.29 4.75 -12.23
C TYR A 86 -2.41 3.77 -13.41
N THR A 87 -2.67 4.26 -14.63
CA THR A 87 -2.73 3.44 -15.86
C THR A 87 -1.41 3.41 -16.64
N ASP A 88 -0.45 4.29 -16.31
CA ASP A 88 0.80 4.46 -17.07
C ASP A 88 1.96 3.69 -16.40
N SER A 89 2.29 2.54 -16.97
CA SER A 89 3.37 1.66 -16.47
C SER A 89 4.76 2.31 -16.48
N ALA A 90 5.04 3.25 -17.39
CA ALA A 90 6.31 3.95 -17.44
C ALA A 90 6.43 4.98 -16.30
N GLN A 91 5.35 5.71 -16.02
CA GLN A 91 5.30 6.65 -14.89
C GLN A 91 5.34 5.90 -13.55
N TRP A 92 4.67 4.74 -13.47
CA TRP A 92 4.79 3.81 -12.35
C TRP A 92 6.24 3.45 -12.03
N GLN A 93 6.99 2.99 -13.04
CA GLN A 93 8.40 2.62 -12.87
C GLN A 93 9.24 3.76 -12.30
N VAL A 94 9.00 5.00 -12.73
CA VAL A 94 9.74 6.16 -12.23
C VAL A 94 9.41 6.46 -10.76
N LEU A 95 8.13 6.42 -10.38
CA LEU A 95 7.68 6.70 -9.02
C LEU A 95 8.20 5.65 -8.02
N ILE A 96 8.20 4.37 -8.39
CA ILE A 96 8.52 3.26 -7.47
C ILE A 96 10.01 2.93 -7.42
N SER A 97 10.80 3.39 -8.40
CA SER A 97 12.24 3.11 -8.50
C SER A 97 13.08 3.48 -7.25
N PRO A 98 12.72 4.50 -6.44
CA PRO A 98 13.44 4.81 -5.21
C PRO A 98 13.03 3.94 -4.02
N LEU A 99 11.92 3.21 -4.10
CA LEU A 99 11.40 2.42 -2.99
C LEU A 99 12.20 1.13 -2.82
N SER A 100 12.43 0.77 -1.56
CA SER A 100 12.94 -0.53 -1.13
C SER A 100 11.88 -1.63 -1.31
N ASP A 101 12.32 -2.89 -1.31
CA ASP A 101 11.40 -4.03 -1.50
C ASP A 101 10.34 -4.11 -0.39
N VAL A 102 10.71 -3.72 0.84
CA VAL A 102 9.79 -3.62 1.98
C VAL A 102 8.72 -2.55 1.77
N GLU A 103 9.11 -1.38 1.25
CA GLU A 103 8.15 -0.30 0.94
C GLU A 103 7.22 -0.69 -0.22
N ARG A 104 7.72 -1.38 -1.24
CA ARG A 104 6.89 -1.90 -2.34
C ARG A 104 5.89 -2.94 -1.85
N LEU A 105 6.31 -3.84 -0.95
CA LEU A 105 5.43 -4.82 -0.34
C LEU A 105 4.35 -4.14 0.52
N LEU A 106 4.72 -3.11 1.27
CA LEU A 106 3.79 -2.30 2.07
C LEU A 106 2.74 -1.61 1.17
N LEU A 107 3.15 -1.02 0.05
CA LEU A 107 2.24 -0.41 -0.92
C LEU A 107 1.18 -1.38 -1.42
N ILE A 108 1.60 -2.59 -1.82
CA ILE A 108 0.68 -3.63 -2.28
C ILE A 108 -0.25 -4.08 -1.16
N GLY A 109 0.27 -4.31 0.05
CA GLY A 109 -0.55 -4.68 1.19
C GLY A 109 -1.64 -3.65 1.51
N LEU A 110 -1.33 -2.36 1.38
CA LEU A 110 -2.29 -1.26 1.53
C LEU A 110 -3.32 -1.21 0.40
N GLY A 111 -2.93 -1.59 -0.82
CA GLY A 111 -3.84 -1.75 -1.94
C GLY A 111 -4.85 -2.87 -1.69
N TYR A 112 -4.40 -4.04 -1.23
CA TYR A 112 -5.29 -5.14 -0.84
C TYR A 112 -6.23 -4.77 0.33
N GLU A 113 -5.71 -4.02 1.32
CA GLU A 113 -6.53 -3.51 2.43
C GLU A 113 -7.60 -2.52 1.96
N MET A 114 -7.30 -1.73 0.93
CA MET A 114 -8.22 -0.78 0.31
C MET A 114 -9.35 -1.51 -0.41
N SER A 115 -9.02 -2.49 -1.24
CA SER A 115 -9.98 -3.30 -2.00
C SER A 115 -10.93 -4.06 -1.10
N ALA A 116 -10.45 -4.59 0.02
CA ALA A 116 -11.26 -5.34 0.96
C ALA A 116 -12.12 -4.49 1.92
N ALA A 117 -12.60 -3.33 1.49
CA ALA A 117 -13.37 -2.42 2.33
C ALA A 117 -14.63 -3.08 2.93
N ASP A 118 -15.27 -3.98 2.19
CA ASP A 118 -16.45 -4.75 2.62
C ASP A 118 -16.14 -6.23 2.93
N GLY A 119 -14.86 -6.60 2.99
CA GLY A 119 -14.38 -7.97 3.19
C GLY A 119 -14.31 -8.83 1.93
N HIS A 120 -14.60 -8.28 0.76
CA HIS A 120 -14.38 -8.92 -0.53
C HIS A 120 -13.48 -8.03 -1.40
N ILE A 121 -12.73 -8.64 -2.31
CA ILE A 121 -11.92 -7.92 -3.28
C ILE A 121 -12.57 -8.16 -4.63
N GLU A 122 -12.88 -7.09 -5.36
CA GLU A 122 -13.46 -7.23 -6.68
C GLU A 122 -12.41 -7.70 -7.70
N ILE A 123 -12.85 -8.44 -8.72
CA ILE A 123 -11.95 -9.05 -9.72
C ILE A 123 -11.07 -7.97 -10.39
N HIS A 124 -11.65 -6.81 -10.74
CA HIS A 124 -10.90 -5.73 -11.40
C HIS A 124 -9.85 -5.10 -10.47
N GLU A 125 -10.14 -4.96 -9.19
CA GLU A 125 -9.18 -4.47 -8.20
C GLU A 125 -8.03 -5.46 -7.99
N GLN A 126 -8.35 -6.76 -7.93
CA GLN A 126 -7.35 -7.82 -7.84
C GLN A 126 -6.45 -7.84 -9.08
N GLU A 127 -7.03 -7.82 -10.28
CA GLU A 127 -6.29 -7.78 -11.55
C GLU A 127 -5.37 -6.54 -11.62
N TYR A 128 -5.85 -5.40 -11.15
CA TYR A 128 -5.04 -4.19 -11.04
C TYR A 128 -3.86 -4.38 -10.08
N LEU A 129 -4.09 -4.89 -8.87
CA LEU A 129 -3.05 -5.11 -7.87
C LEU A 129 -2.02 -6.15 -8.31
N GLU A 130 -2.44 -7.20 -9.03
CA GLU A 130 -1.53 -8.20 -9.61
C GLU A 130 -0.64 -7.57 -10.69
N GLN A 131 -1.18 -6.70 -11.55
CA GLN A 131 -0.37 -5.96 -12.53
C GLN A 131 0.64 -5.03 -11.86
N VAL A 132 0.21 -4.26 -10.84
CA VAL A 132 1.11 -3.38 -10.08
C VAL A 132 2.19 -4.20 -9.36
N ALA A 133 1.84 -5.32 -8.75
CA ALA A 133 2.79 -6.21 -8.10
C ALA A 133 3.85 -6.76 -9.06
N ASN A 134 3.46 -7.11 -10.28
CA ASN A 134 4.38 -7.52 -11.33
C ASN A 134 5.37 -6.39 -11.68
N PHE A 135 4.90 -5.14 -11.80
CA PHE A 135 5.79 -3.99 -12.01
C PHE A 135 6.74 -3.73 -10.84
N LEU A 136 6.31 -4.05 -9.62
CA LEU A 136 7.09 -3.92 -8.39
C LEU A 136 8.05 -5.10 -8.14
N ASN A 137 7.99 -6.16 -8.96
CA ASN A 137 8.67 -7.45 -8.76
C ASN A 137 8.34 -8.10 -7.40
N ILE A 138 7.08 -8.04 -6.98
CA ILE A 138 6.60 -8.71 -5.77
C ILE A 138 6.31 -10.18 -6.09
N GLU A 139 6.78 -11.08 -5.24
CA GLU A 139 6.53 -12.51 -5.40
C GLU A 139 5.03 -12.83 -5.31
N SER A 140 4.51 -13.62 -6.25
CA SER A 140 3.09 -13.98 -6.32
C SER A 140 2.57 -14.65 -5.04
N ARG A 141 3.42 -15.42 -4.34
CA ARG A 141 3.07 -16.03 -3.04
C ARG A 141 2.76 -15.00 -1.95
N TYR A 142 3.34 -13.79 -2.02
CA TYR A 142 3.01 -12.71 -1.10
C TYR A 142 1.65 -12.07 -1.45
N LEU A 143 1.32 -11.99 -2.74
CA LEU A 143 0.00 -11.54 -3.19
C LEU A 143 -1.10 -12.48 -2.70
N HIS A 144 -0.86 -13.78 -2.79
CA HIS A 144 -1.77 -14.78 -2.26
C HIS A 144 -1.97 -14.63 -0.74
N VAL A 145 -0.90 -14.31 0.03
CA VAL A 145 -1.04 -13.99 1.46
C VAL A 145 -1.97 -12.80 1.68
N PHE A 146 -1.84 -11.72 0.91
CA PHE A 146 -2.72 -10.55 1.04
C PHE A 146 -4.16 -10.84 0.63
N ALA A 147 -4.36 -11.46 -0.54
CA ALA A 147 -5.69 -11.83 -1.03
C ALA A 147 -6.46 -12.67 -0.01
N MET A 148 -5.81 -13.69 0.57
CA MET A 148 -6.43 -14.57 1.57
C MET A 148 -6.60 -13.93 2.95
N SER A 149 -5.83 -12.89 3.25
CA SER A 149 -5.92 -12.20 4.53
C SER A 149 -6.92 -11.06 4.53
N PHE A 150 -7.14 -10.42 3.38
CA PHE A 150 -8.06 -9.30 3.27
C PHE A 150 -9.40 -9.69 2.63
N GLY A 151 -9.42 -10.62 1.67
CA GLY A 151 -10.63 -11.13 1.03
C GLY A 151 -11.01 -12.54 1.50
N ASP A 152 -11.11 -13.47 0.54
CA ASP A 152 -11.64 -14.81 0.76
C ASP A 152 -10.77 -15.66 1.68
N ARG A 153 -11.41 -16.27 2.69
CA ARG A 153 -10.73 -17.11 3.68
C ARG A 153 -10.32 -18.45 3.05
N GLY A 154 -9.10 -18.54 2.53
CA GLY A 154 -8.52 -19.77 1.99
C GLY A 154 -7.40 -20.37 2.85
N ASN A 155 -6.64 -21.32 2.27
CA ASN A 155 -5.44 -21.88 2.89
C ASN A 155 -4.24 -20.96 2.61
N ILE A 156 -3.57 -20.48 3.66
CA ILE A 156 -2.43 -19.56 3.54
C ILE A 156 -1.15 -20.36 3.69
N ASP A 157 -0.20 -20.20 2.76
CA ASP A 157 1.17 -20.69 2.96
C ASP A 157 1.79 -19.97 4.16
N LEU A 158 1.98 -20.71 5.26
CA LEU A 158 2.53 -20.20 6.50
C LEU A 158 3.97 -19.70 6.35
N THR A 159 4.72 -20.23 5.37
CA THR A 159 6.10 -19.79 5.08
C THR A 159 6.06 -18.39 4.48
N ALA A 160 5.31 -18.21 3.39
CA ALA A 160 5.09 -16.89 2.79
C ALA A 160 4.49 -15.89 3.78
N LEU A 161 3.54 -16.33 4.62
CA LEU A 161 2.94 -15.47 5.66
C LEU A 161 3.98 -14.97 6.67
N ASN A 162 4.86 -15.86 7.16
CA ASN A 162 5.91 -15.47 8.11
C ASN A 162 6.92 -14.53 7.47
N GLU A 163 7.25 -14.74 6.20
CA GLU A 163 8.14 -13.83 5.47
C GLU A 163 7.49 -12.46 5.24
N VAL A 164 6.22 -12.40 4.84
CA VAL A 164 5.49 -11.12 4.71
C VAL A 164 5.46 -10.39 6.05
N ARG A 165 5.18 -11.08 7.15
CA ARG A 165 5.22 -10.49 8.50
C ARG A 165 6.61 -9.98 8.88
N TYR A 166 7.64 -10.74 8.55
CA TYR A 166 9.02 -10.34 8.79
C TYR A 166 9.38 -9.10 7.97
N LEU A 167 9.04 -9.06 6.69
CA LEU A 167 9.33 -7.93 5.81
C LEU A 167 8.56 -6.67 6.22
N LEU A 168 7.30 -6.82 6.65
CA LEU A 168 6.45 -5.74 7.13
C LEU A 168 6.63 -5.44 8.63
N ASP A 169 7.67 -5.96 9.28
CA ASP A 169 7.99 -5.59 10.65
C ASP A 169 8.33 -4.09 10.72
N PRO A 170 7.61 -3.29 11.54
CA PRO A 170 7.93 -1.90 11.84
C PRO A 170 9.41 -1.56 12.01
N ALA A 171 10.16 -2.46 12.65
CA ALA A 171 11.58 -2.26 12.92
C ALA A 171 12.44 -2.19 11.66
N ARG A 172 11.92 -2.62 10.50
CA ARG A 172 12.64 -2.66 9.22
C ARG A 172 12.42 -1.41 8.35
N PHE A 173 11.51 -0.52 8.72
CA PHE A 173 11.27 0.74 8.00
C PHE A 173 12.22 1.85 8.46
N HIS A 174 13.54 1.64 8.37
CA HIS A 174 14.53 2.61 8.87
C HIS A 174 14.51 3.97 8.15
N GLN A 175 13.96 4.04 6.94
CA GLN A 175 13.93 5.25 6.10
C GLN A 175 12.59 6.00 6.14
N LEU A 176 11.53 5.34 6.60
CA LEU A 176 10.26 6.01 6.86
C LEU A 176 10.28 6.43 8.33
N GLU A 177 9.99 7.71 8.61
CA GLU A 177 9.99 8.23 9.99
C GLU A 177 9.17 7.34 10.96
N PRO A 178 9.42 7.40 12.28
CA PRO A 178 8.74 6.57 13.29
C PRO A 178 7.20 6.50 13.17
N VAL A 179 6.57 7.51 12.56
CA VAL A 179 5.13 7.57 12.28
C VAL A 179 4.66 6.45 11.34
N PHE A 180 5.51 5.98 10.42
CA PHE A 180 5.25 4.83 9.55
C PHE A 180 5.46 3.50 10.28
N CYS A 181 6.46 3.42 11.16
CA CYS A 181 6.75 2.23 11.95
C CYS A 181 5.62 1.88 12.94
N GLU A 182 5.07 2.86 13.66
CA GLU A 182 3.95 2.61 14.58
C GLU A 182 2.66 2.19 13.85
N ARG A 183 2.52 2.49 12.56
CA ARG A 183 1.25 2.38 11.83
C ARG A 183 1.21 1.26 10.80
N GLY A 184 2.37 0.81 10.30
CA GLY A 184 2.52 -0.50 9.66
C GLY A 184 2.13 -1.66 10.60
N LYS A 185 2.22 -1.43 11.93
CA LYS A 185 1.66 -2.35 12.93
C LYS A 185 0.18 -2.64 12.70
N SER A 186 -0.63 -1.75 12.10
CA SER A 186 -2.05 -2.01 11.87
C SER A 186 -2.32 -3.05 10.78
N ILE A 187 -1.47 -3.13 9.74
CA ILE A 187 -1.53 -4.21 8.74
C ILE A 187 -1.16 -5.56 9.38
N VAL A 188 -0.26 -5.55 10.37
CA VAL A 188 0.22 -6.76 11.06
C VAL A 188 -0.57 -7.08 12.35
N LYS A 189 -1.34 -6.15 12.92
CA LYS A 189 -2.10 -6.31 14.18
C LYS A 189 -3.61 -6.19 14.05
N GLY A 190 -4.11 -5.56 12.98
CA GLY A 190 -5.54 -5.34 12.71
C GLY A 190 -6.07 -6.08 11.47
N SER A 191 -5.18 -6.57 10.61
CA SER A 191 -5.56 -7.46 9.51
C SER A 191 -5.78 -8.89 10.02
N PRO A 192 -6.65 -9.71 9.37
CA PRO A 192 -6.72 -11.16 9.59
C PRO A 192 -5.38 -11.88 9.44
N ILE A 193 -4.34 -11.24 8.87
CA ILE A 193 -2.92 -11.62 8.95
C ILE A 193 -2.53 -11.95 10.40
N THR A 194 -3.05 -11.24 11.40
CA THR A 194 -2.79 -11.45 12.83
C THR A 194 -3.68 -12.53 13.44
N THR A 195 -4.98 -12.45 13.14
CA THR A 195 -6.03 -13.19 13.85
C THR A 195 -5.93 -14.70 13.63
N ARG A 196 -5.40 -15.14 12.47
CA ARG A 196 -5.27 -16.56 12.15
C ARG A 196 -4.20 -17.30 12.96
N TYR A 197 -3.15 -16.60 13.42
CA TYR A 197 -2.13 -17.21 14.28
C TYR A 197 -2.66 -17.52 15.68
N LEU A 198 -3.50 -16.63 16.23
CA LEU A 198 -4.14 -16.85 17.53
C LEU A 198 -5.18 -17.98 17.44
N PHE A 199 -5.87 -18.12 16.31
CA PHE A 199 -6.84 -19.20 16.10
C PHE A 199 -6.16 -20.57 15.91
N ASP A 200 -5.08 -20.64 15.11
CA ASP A 200 -4.37 -21.91 14.85
C ASP A 200 -3.48 -22.36 16.02
N LEU A 201 -2.94 -21.45 16.85
CA LEU A 201 -2.25 -21.79 18.10
C LEU A 201 -3.19 -22.43 19.15
N THR A 202 -4.47 -22.01 19.19
CA THR A 202 -5.44 -22.55 20.16
C THR A 202 -5.97 -23.94 19.79
N ARG A 203 -5.85 -24.38 18.53
CA ARG A 203 -6.18 -25.76 18.11
C ARG A 203 -5.05 -26.76 18.29
N GLY A 204 -3.82 -26.29 18.51
CA GLY A 204 -2.66 -27.13 18.85
C GLY A 204 -2.55 -27.51 20.33
N PHE A 205 -3.41 -26.94 21.20
CA PHE A 205 -3.47 -27.26 22.63
C PHE A 205 -4.88 -27.72 23.02
N THR A 206 -5.28 -28.90 22.56
CA THR A 206 -6.21 -29.72 23.34
C THR A 206 -5.47 -30.22 24.58
N ILE A 207 -5.57 -29.48 25.69
CA ILE A 207 -5.35 -30.07 27.00
C ILE A 207 -6.60 -30.89 27.29
N SER A 208 -6.48 -32.21 27.16
CA SER A 208 -7.41 -33.15 27.76
C SER A 208 -7.46 -32.86 29.26
N VAL A 209 -8.66 -32.58 29.77
CA VAL A 209 -8.93 -32.64 31.21
C VAL A 209 -8.96 -34.10 31.65
#